data_AF-A0A6J4JTB6-F1
#
_entry.id   AF-A0A6J4JTB6-F1
#
_cell.length_a   1.000
_cell.length_b   1.000
_cell.length_c   1.000
_cell.angle_alpha   90.00
_cell.angle_beta   90.00
_cell.angle_gamma   90.00
#
_symmetry.space_group_name_H-M   'P 1'
#
loop_
_entity.id
_entity.type
_entity.pdbx_description
1 polymer ?
#
loop_
_entity_poly.entity_id
_entity_poly.type
_entity_poly.pdbx_seq_one_letter_code
_entity_poly.pdbx_strand_id
1 'polypeptide(L)'
;QPDIRLPDIYTVLDYREATYPFALPSDSLSRKFYFSPLSPLPVAELAGRSTGRVGGHPSFEAIRRFTETFAGAADKTGKAIPLQPAYFTQRAAENQRRQQELEKALEQATTLYTVENTAYDRELMHMDAYGKEVNDALVQNVLTDIYITEGYQIARDLILLQAGKQ
;
A
#
# COMPACT_ATOMS: atom_id res chain seq x y z
N GLN A 1 6.59 -3.72 -12.98
CA GLN A 1 5.35 -4.35 -12.46
C GLN A 1 5.74 -5.23 -11.28
N PRO A 2 5.03 -5.19 -10.15
CA PRO A 2 5.31 -6.07 -9.02
C PRO A 2 4.85 -7.51 -9.31
N ASP A 3 5.57 -8.49 -8.76
CA ASP A 3 5.24 -9.92 -8.88
C ASP A 3 3.94 -10.28 -8.14
N ILE A 4 3.69 -9.64 -6.99
CA ILE A 4 2.45 -9.77 -6.21
C ILE A 4 1.84 -8.38 -6.10
N ARG A 5 0.61 -8.20 -6.62
CA ARG A 5 -0.13 -6.93 -6.53
C ARG A 5 -1.06 -6.94 -5.32
N LEU A 6 -1.02 -5.86 -4.56
CA LEU A 6 -1.97 -5.60 -3.48
C LEU A 6 -3.01 -4.56 -3.92
N PRO A 7 -4.26 -4.60 -3.41
CA PRO A 7 -5.23 -3.54 -3.61
C PRO A 7 -4.70 -2.23 -3.06
N ASP A 8 -4.78 -1.16 -3.84
CA ASP A 8 -4.24 0.15 -3.46
C ASP A 8 -5.23 1.27 -3.79
N ILE A 9 -5.28 2.29 -2.94
CA ILE A 9 -6.19 3.44 -3.05
C ILE A 9 -5.87 4.29 -4.28
N TYR A 10 -4.61 4.29 -4.75
CA TYR A 10 -4.19 5.08 -5.91
C TYR A 10 -4.46 4.38 -7.25
N THR A 11 -4.97 3.15 -7.24
CA THR A 11 -5.28 2.40 -8.48
C THR A 11 -6.29 3.11 -9.40
N VAL A 12 -7.13 3.98 -8.83
CA VAL A 12 -8.13 4.78 -9.57
C VAL A 12 -7.56 6.08 -10.12
N LEU A 13 -6.38 6.51 -9.67
CA LEU A 13 -5.72 7.70 -10.19
C LEU A 13 -4.96 7.33 -11.45
N ASP A 14 -5.26 7.99 -12.55
CA ASP A 14 -4.53 7.86 -13.81
C ASP A 14 -3.23 8.68 -13.80
N TYR A 15 -2.45 8.52 -12.72
CA TYR A 15 -1.21 9.24 -12.48
C TYR A 15 -0.02 8.32 -12.75
N ARG A 16 0.44 8.29 -14.00
CA ARG A 16 1.60 7.50 -14.43
C ARG A 16 2.44 8.33 -15.39
N GLU A 17 3.72 8.00 -15.54
CA GLU A 17 4.56 8.67 -16.54
C GLU A 17 3.93 8.60 -17.94
N ALA A 18 3.38 7.43 -18.30
CA ALA A 18 2.73 7.19 -19.58
C ALA A 18 1.48 8.07 -19.85
N THR A 19 0.91 8.72 -18.83
CA THR A 19 -0.29 9.58 -18.98
C THR A 19 0.06 11.05 -19.23
N TYR A 20 1.34 11.43 -19.18
CA TYR A 20 1.76 12.78 -19.53
C TYR A 20 1.73 13.03 -21.05
N PRO A 21 1.31 14.23 -21.51
CA PRO A 21 1.18 14.54 -22.94
C PRO A 21 2.45 14.36 -23.79
N PHE A 22 3.62 14.48 -23.17
CA PHE A 22 4.93 14.40 -23.82
C PHE A 22 5.81 13.31 -23.21
N ALA A 23 5.20 12.25 -22.66
CA ALA A 23 5.94 11.11 -22.15
C ALA A 23 6.76 10.46 -23.27
N LEU A 24 8.03 10.15 -22.98
CA LEU A 24 8.86 9.41 -23.91
C LEU A 24 8.39 7.95 -23.99
N PRO A 25 8.37 7.33 -25.17
CA PRO A 25 8.05 5.92 -25.28
C PRO A 25 9.16 5.09 -24.62
N SER A 26 8.77 3.97 -23.99
CA SER A 26 9.74 2.98 -23.52
C SER A 26 10.54 2.47 -24.71
N ASP A 27 11.86 2.48 -24.60
CA ASP A 27 12.77 1.83 -25.53
C ASP A 27 13.55 0.71 -24.84
N SER A 28 14.41 0.03 -25.59
CA SER A 28 15.28 -1.00 -25.04
C SER A 28 16.59 -1.06 -25.81
N LEU A 29 17.69 -1.32 -25.10
CA LEU A 29 19.00 -1.49 -25.69
C LEU A 29 19.31 -2.98 -25.84
N SER A 30 19.60 -3.43 -27.05
CA SER A 30 20.03 -4.81 -27.31
C SER A 30 21.50 -5.00 -26.89
N ARG A 31 21.76 -5.10 -25.59
CA ARG A 31 23.10 -5.38 -25.06
C ARG A 31 23.17 -6.81 -24.53
N LYS A 32 24.19 -7.56 -24.96
CA LYS A 32 24.48 -8.90 -24.43
C LYS A 32 25.07 -8.77 -23.03
N PHE A 33 24.23 -8.90 -22.02
CA PHE A 33 24.66 -9.06 -20.63
C PHE A 33 24.85 -10.55 -20.34
N TYR A 34 26.03 -10.91 -19.87
CA TYR A 34 26.29 -12.23 -19.33
C TYR A 34 26.04 -12.16 -17.82
N PHE A 35 25.01 -12.86 -17.36
CA PHE A 35 24.73 -13.02 -15.93
C PHE A 35 24.29 -14.45 -15.66
N SER A 36 24.60 -14.94 -14.46
CA SER A 36 24.11 -16.23 -13.98
C SER A 36 22.85 -15.98 -13.15
N PRO A 37 21.65 -16.35 -13.61
CA PRO A 37 20.42 -16.16 -12.84
C PRO A 37 20.46 -16.99 -11.56
N LEU A 38 19.88 -16.43 -10.49
CA LEU A 38 19.57 -17.19 -9.29
C LEU A 38 18.41 -18.16 -9.57
N SER A 39 18.17 -19.07 -8.62
CA SER A 39 17.02 -19.95 -8.68
C SER A 39 15.72 -19.15 -8.72
N PRO A 40 14.72 -19.57 -9.54
CA PRO A 40 13.46 -18.87 -9.65
C PRO A 40 12.71 -18.87 -8.32
N LEU A 41 12.04 -17.76 -8.01
CA LEU A 41 11.20 -17.62 -6.82
C LEU A 41 9.86 -18.35 -7.02
N PRO A 42 9.26 -18.92 -5.95
CA PRO A 42 7.95 -19.60 -6.02
C PRO A 42 6.78 -18.60 -6.08
N VAL A 43 6.79 -17.68 -7.06
CA VAL A 43 5.86 -16.53 -7.13
C VAL A 43 4.39 -16.95 -7.13
N ALA A 44 4.02 -18.01 -7.86
CA ALA A 44 2.63 -18.46 -7.95
C ALA A 44 2.08 -18.92 -6.58
N GLU A 45 2.89 -19.62 -5.79
CA GLU A 45 2.49 -20.08 -4.46
C GLU A 45 2.37 -18.89 -3.48
N LEU A 46 3.35 -17.98 -3.51
CA LEU A 46 3.32 -16.76 -2.70
C LEU A 46 2.10 -15.90 -3.02
N ALA A 47 1.78 -15.71 -4.31
CA ALA A 47 0.62 -14.98 -4.76
C ALA A 47 -0.69 -15.63 -4.28
N GLY A 48 -0.78 -16.97 -4.31
CA GLY A 48 -1.93 -17.70 -3.81
C GLY A 48 -2.17 -17.49 -2.31
N ARG A 49 -1.11 -17.58 -1.49
CA ARG A 49 -1.18 -17.33 -0.04
C ARG A 49 -1.57 -15.89 0.28
N SER A 50 -0.92 -14.94 -0.39
CA SER A 50 -1.21 -13.51 -0.24
C SER A 50 -2.66 -13.17 -0.61
N THR A 51 -3.14 -13.70 -1.74
CA THR A 51 -4.53 -13.50 -2.18
C THR A 51 -5.53 -14.02 -1.17
N GLY A 52 -5.25 -15.17 -0.52
CA GLY A 52 -6.08 -15.70 0.55
C GLY A 52 -6.16 -14.78 1.76
N ARG A 53 -5.03 -14.22 2.21
CA ARG A 53 -4.99 -13.27 3.34
C ARG A 53 -5.68 -11.96 3.00
N VAL A 54 -5.31 -11.37 1.88
CA VAL A 54 -5.85 -10.09 1.39
C VAL A 54 -7.36 -10.18 1.16
N GLY A 55 -7.85 -11.31 0.63
CA GLY A 55 -9.28 -11.52 0.36
C GLY A 55 -10.16 -11.56 1.61
N GLY A 56 -9.60 -11.95 2.76
CA GLY A 56 -10.31 -11.97 4.05
C GLY A 56 -10.03 -10.78 4.97
N HIS A 57 -9.13 -9.87 4.59
CA HIS A 57 -8.67 -8.81 5.48
C HIS A 57 -9.58 -7.58 5.43
N PRO A 58 -10.12 -7.09 6.57
CA PRO A 58 -11.04 -5.95 6.61
C PRO A 58 -10.48 -4.68 5.97
N SER A 59 -9.22 -4.35 6.20
CA SER A 59 -8.58 -3.15 5.64
C SER A 59 -8.49 -3.16 4.11
N PHE A 60 -8.13 -4.30 3.51
CA PHE A 60 -8.08 -4.43 2.04
C PHE A 60 -9.47 -4.45 1.41
N GLU A 61 -10.47 -4.91 2.16
CA GLU A 61 -11.89 -4.82 1.79
C GLU A 61 -12.36 -3.37 1.76
N ALA A 62 -12.04 -2.58 2.80
CA ALA A 62 -12.33 -1.16 2.86
C ALA A 62 -11.66 -0.38 1.70
N ILE A 63 -10.41 -0.70 1.36
CA ILE A 63 -9.72 -0.11 0.21
C ILE A 63 -10.46 -0.41 -1.09
N ARG A 64 -10.89 -1.66 -1.32
CA ARG A 64 -11.67 -2.03 -2.52
C ARG A 64 -12.97 -1.25 -2.62
N ARG A 65 -13.74 -1.17 -1.54
CA ARG A 65 -14.98 -0.37 -1.52
C ARG A 65 -14.72 1.10 -1.82
N PHE A 66 -13.64 1.64 -1.25
CA PHE A 66 -13.25 3.03 -1.45
C PHE A 66 -12.89 3.29 -2.92
N THR A 67 -12.06 2.43 -3.53
CA THR A 67 -11.65 2.57 -4.93
C THR A 67 -12.82 2.37 -5.90
N GLU A 68 -13.70 1.41 -5.67
CA GLU A 68 -14.92 1.24 -6.48
C GLU A 68 -15.82 2.49 -6.45
N THR A 69 -15.99 3.09 -5.26
CA THR A 69 -16.77 4.32 -5.11
C THR A 69 -16.14 5.50 -5.83
N PHE A 70 -14.81 5.63 -5.75
CA PHE A 70 -14.07 6.71 -6.40
C PHE A 70 -14.01 6.55 -7.91
N ALA A 71 -13.81 5.34 -8.43
CA ALA A 71 -13.86 5.05 -9.86
C ALA A 71 -15.22 5.45 -10.45
N GLY A 72 -16.32 5.06 -9.80
CA GLY A 72 -17.67 5.47 -10.21
C GLY A 72 -17.97 6.96 -10.07
N ALA A 73 -17.17 7.71 -9.31
CA ALA A 73 -17.28 9.16 -9.17
C ALA A 73 -16.38 9.91 -10.17
N ALA A 74 -15.21 9.36 -10.53
CA ALA A 74 -14.32 9.90 -11.55
C ALA A 74 -14.99 9.95 -12.93
N ASP A 75 -15.78 8.93 -13.30
CA ASP A 75 -16.63 8.94 -14.51
C ASP A 75 -17.68 10.08 -14.54
N LYS A 76 -17.96 10.73 -13.40
CA LYS A 76 -18.92 11.83 -13.28
C LYS A 76 -18.26 13.21 -13.39
N THR A 77 -16.95 13.30 -13.60
CA THR A 77 -16.23 14.58 -13.77
C THR A 77 -16.63 15.36 -15.02
N GLY A 78 -17.33 14.73 -15.97
CA GLY A 78 -18.00 15.40 -17.09
C GLY A 78 -19.46 15.80 -16.85
N LYS A 79 -20.01 15.59 -15.64
CA LYS A 79 -21.42 15.90 -15.32
C LYS A 79 -21.53 17.25 -14.61
N ALA A 80 -22.55 18.02 -14.99
CA ALA A 80 -22.86 19.32 -14.38
C ALA A 80 -22.94 19.19 -12.85
N ILE A 81 -22.12 19.99 -12.14
CA ILE A 81 -22.10 20.01 -10.67
C ILE A 81 -23.21 20.96 -10.21
N PRO A 82 -24.19 20.48 -9.43
CA PRO A 82 -25.23 21.33 -8.88
C PRO A 82 -24.61 22.39 -7.94
N LEU A 83 -24.95 23.67 -8.14
CA LEU A 83 -24.41 24.78 -7.34
C LEU A 83 -25.21 25.06 -6.05
N GLN A 84 -26.15 24.18 -5.68
CA GLN A 84 -26.96 24.33 -4.47
C GLN A 84 -26.13 24.04 -3.22
N PRO A 85 -26.16 24.91 -2.18
CA PRO A 85 -25.43 24.68 -0.93
C PRO A 85 -25.72 23.32 -0.28
N ALA A 86 -26.99 22.88 -0.30
CA ALA A 86 -27.39 21.59 0.26
C ALA A 86 -26.66 20.40 -0.38
N TYR A 87 -26.39 20.46 -1.69
CA TYR A 87 -25.62 19.43 -2.40
C TYR A 87 -24.20 19.32 -1.85
N PHE A 88 -23.52 20.46 -1.62
CA PHE A 88 -22.16 20.47 -1.08
C PHE A 88 -22.11 20.00 0.37
N THR A 89 -23.06 20.42 1.21
CA THR A 89 -23.11 19.99 2.62
C THR A 89 -23.33 18.49 2.73
N GLN A 90 -24.26 17.93 1.95
CA GLN A 90 -24.50 16.49 1.93
C GLN A 90 -23.27 15.73 1.45
N ARG A 91 -22.67 16.17 0.32
CA ARG A 91 -21.50 15.51 -0.26
C ARG A 91 -20.27 15.58 0.65
N ALA A 92 -20.07 16.70 1.35
CA ALA A 92 -18.99 16.85 2.33
C ALA A 92 -19.16 15.87 3.50
N ALA A 93 -20.38 15.76 4.05
CA ALA A 93 -20.68 14.82 5.13
C ALA A 93 -20.48 13.35 4.69
N GLU A 94 -20.96 12.99 3.49
CA GLU A 94 -20.77 11.64 2.93
C GLU A 94 -19.30 11.31 2.66
N ASN A 95 -18.51 12.27 2.17
CA ASN A 95 -17.07 12.11 1.96
C ASN A 95 -16.34 11.96 3.30
N GLN A 96 -16.65 12.80 4.28
CA GLN A 96 -16.03 12.74 5.61
C GLN A 96 -16.33 11.41 6.30
N ARG A 97 -17.57 10.94 6.24
CA ARG A 97 -17.94 9.63 6.79
C ARG A 97 -17.16 8.49 6.14
N ARG A 98 -17.07 8.47 4.80
CA ARG A 98 -16.30 7.45 4.08
C ARG A 98 -14.81 7.50 4.41
N GLN A 99 -14.24 8.69 4.54
CA GLN A 99 -12.85 8.87 4.93
C GLN A 99 -12.59 8.30 6.34
N GLN A 100 -13.46 8.61 7.29
CA GLN A 100 -13.35 8.08 8.66
C GLN A 100 -13.54 6.56 8.73
N GLU A 101 -14.43 6.00 7.92
CA GLU A 101 -14.62 4.55 7.82
C GLU A 101 -13.35 3.87 7.26
N LEU A 102 -12.71 4.48 6.26
CA LEU A 102 -11.44 3.99 5.72
C LEU A 102 -10.30 4.10 6.75
N GLU A 103 -10.12 5.27 7.37
CA GLU A 103 -9.07 5.49 8.38
C GLU A 103 -9.16 4.47 9.51
N LYS A 104 -10.36 4.26 10.08
CA LYS A 104 -10.58 3.25 11.12
C LYS A 104 -10.28 1.83 10.66
N ALA A 105 -10.54 1.52 9.38
CA ALA A 105 -10.22 0.20 8.84
C ALA A 105 -8.70 0.01 8.65
N LEU A 106 -7.95 1.10 8.48
CA LEU A 106 -6.48 1.09 8.33
C LEU A 106 -5.75 1.19 9.68
N GLU A 107 -6.39 1.68 10.74
CA GLU A 107 -5.84 1.76 12.11
C GLU A 107 -5.79 0.40 12.83
N GLN A 108 -5.23 -0.63 12.18
CA GLN A 108 -5.08 -1.95 12.77
C GLN A 108 -3.59 -2.26 12.99
N ALA A 109 -3.14 -2.13 14.23
CA ALA A 109 -1.78 -2.47 14.60
C ALA A 109 -1.55 -3.99 14.51
N THR A 110 -0.49 -4.36 13.82
CA THR A 110 -0.04 -5.75 13.72
C THR A 110 0.60 -6.24 15.01
N THR A 111 0.40 -7.51 15.31
CA THR A 111 1.10 -8.23 16.39
C THR A 111 2.08 -9.27 15.84
N LEU A 112 2.31 -9.29 14.53
CA LEU A 112 3.15 -10.29 13.87
C LEU A 112 4.64 -10.02 14.02
N TYR A 113 5.01 -8.77 14.28
CA TYR A 113 6.38 -8.32 14.48
C TYR A 113 6.44 -7.14 15.44
N THR A 114 7.64 -6.85 15.93
CA THR A 114 7.96 -5.61 16.65
C THR A 114 8.83 -4.73 15.76
N VAL A 115 8.80 -3.43 16.02
CA VAL A 115 9.67 -2.45 15.36
C VAL A 115 10.66 -1.95 16.40
N GLU A 116 11.95 -2.08 16.09
CA GLU A 116 13.03 -1.66 16.97
C GLU A 116 13.96 -0.69 16.24
N ASN A 117 14.39 0.33 16.97
CA ASN A 117 15.40 1.26 16.50
C ASN A 117 16.79 0.65 16.59
N THR A 118 17.68 1.07 15.67
CA THR A 118 19.08 0.67 15.73
C THR A 118 19.73 1.21 17.02
N ALA A 119 20.88 0.64 17.38
CA ALA A 119 21.62 1.08 18.56
C ALA A 119 22.03 2.57 18.47
N TYR A 120 22.38 3.04 17.27
CA TYR A 120 22.75 4.44 17.04
C TYR A 120 21.56 5.38 17.25
N ASP A 121 20.40 5.03 16.69
CA ASP A 121 19.20 5.86 16.75
C ASP A 121 18.69 5.99 18.19
N ARG A 122 18.82 4.94 19.01
CA ARG A 122 18.45 4.97 20.43
C ARG A 122 19.24 6.00 21.22
N GLU A 123 20.55 6.08 21.01
CA GLU A 123 21.40 7.08 21.66
C GLU A 123 21.02 8.51 21.24
N LEU A 124 20.71 8.71 19.96
CA LEU A 124 20.29 10.02 19.45
C LEU A 124 18.96 10.50 20.07
N MET A 125 18.01 9.59 20.29
CA MET A 125 16.70 9.91 20.90
C MET A 125 16.79 10.32 22.38
N HIS A 126 17.87 9.96 23.08
CA HIS A 126 18.10 10.45 24.44
C HIS A 126 18.49 11.94 24.47
N MET A 127 19.01 12.47 23.36
CA MET A 127 19.49 13.84 23.25
C MET A 127 18.47 14.79 22.59
N ASP A 128 17.49 14.25 21.84
CA ASP A 128 16.48 15.00 21.11
C ASP A 128 15.06 14.51 21.41
N ALA A 129 14.33 15.26 22.24
CA ALA A 129 12.95 14.96 22.60
C ALA A 129 11.97 15.07 21.42
N TYR A 130 12.24 15.98 20.47
CA TYR A 130 11.40 16.12 19.28
C TYR A 130 11.63 14.94 18.32
N GLY A 131 12.89 14.58 18.09
CA GLY A 131 13.25 13.40 17.31
C GLY A 131 12.64 12.11 17.88
N LYS A 132 12.54 11.99 19.21
CA LYS A 132 11.85 10.88 19.85
C LYS A 132 10.35 10.84 19.51
N GLU A 133 9.64 11.96 19.56
CA GLU A 133 8.20 12.01 19.22
C GLU A 133 7.94 11.62 17.77
N VAL A 134 8.75 12.16 16.84
CA VAL A 134 8.67 11.81 15.42
C VAL A 134 8.92 10.31 15.21
N ASN A 135 9.93 9.76 15.91
CA ASN A 135 10.19 8.33 15.83
C ASN A 135 9.05 7.48 16.37
N ASP A 136 8.49 7.85 17.53
CA ASP A 136 7.39 7.10 18.14
C ASP A 136 6.20 7.05 17.17
N ALA A 137 5.92 8.14 16.45
CA ALA A 137 4.92 8.17 15.38
C ALA A 137 5.28 7.27 14.19
N LEU A 138 6.55 7.26 13.74
CA LEU A 138 7.01 6.36 12.67
C LEU A 138 6.87 4.89 13.05
N VAL A 139 7.23 4.52 14.29
CA VAL A 139 7.06 3.17 14.82
C VAL A 139 5.59 2.76 14.78
N GLN A 140 4.68 3.64 15.24
CA GLN A 140 3.25 3.36 15.16
C GLN A 140 2.77 3.21 13.71
N ASN A 141 3.22 4.08 12.80
CA ASN A 141 2.85 3.99 11.38
C ASN A 141 3.30 2.66 10.76
N VAL A 142 4.50 2.17 11.07
CA VAL A 142 4.99 0.88 10.56
C VAL A 142 4.19 -0.30 11.14
N LEU A 143 3.73 -0.18 12.38
CA LEU A 143 2.90 -1.21 13.02
C LEU A 143 1.47 -1.23 12.49
N THR A 144 0.91 -0.09 12.08
CA THR A 144 -0.45 0.00 11.53
C THR A 144 -0.48 -0.13 10.00
N ASP A 145 0.67 -0.11 9.33
CA ASP A 145 0.73 -0.24 7.87
C ASP A 145 0.42 -1.69 7.43
N ILE A 146 -0.73 -1.81 6.75
CA ILE A 146 -1.25 -3.08 6.25
C ILE A 146 -0.40 -3.68 5.11
N TYR A 147 0.30 -2.84 4.34
CA TYR A 147 1.15 -3.28 3.23
C TYR A 147 2.49 -3.79 3.74
N ILE A 148 3.08 -3.12 4.74
CA ILE A 148 4.26 -3.63 5.44
C ILE A 148 3.92 -4.97 6.11
N THR A 149 2.74 -5.05 6.73
CA THR A 149 2.29 -6.30 7.36
C THR A 149 2.13 -7.44 6.38
N GLU A 150 1.51 -7.22 5.21
CA GLU A 150 1.40 -8.26 4.19
C GLU A 150 2.76 -8.57 3.54
N GLY A 151 3.61 -7.56 3.32
CA GLY A 151 4.97 -7.73 2.82
C GLY A 151 5.84 -8.60 3.73
N TYR A 152 5.74 -8.39 5.06
CA TYR A 152 6.39 -9.23 6.06
C TYR A 152 5.91 -10.69 5.96
N GLN A 153 4.61 -10.91 5.80
CA GLN A 153 4.06 -12.27 5.67
C GLN A 153 4.50 -12.95 4.37
N ILE A 154 4.55 -12.22 3.25
CA ILE A 154 5.08 -12.72 1.97
C ILE A 154 6.56 -13.11 2.12
N ALA A 155 7.37 -12.27 2.76
CA ALA A 155 8.78 -12.55 2.99
C ALA A 155 8.97 -13.78 3.89
N ARG A 156 8.16 -13.90 4.95
CA ARG A 156 8.15 -15.06 5.84
C ARG A 156 7.75 -16.34 5.10
N ASP A 157 6.72 -16.29 4.26
CA ASP A 157 6.33 -17.42 3.39
C ASP A 157 7.48 -17.84 2.47
N LEU A 158 8.17 -16.89 1.86
CA LEU A 158 9.31 -17.17 0.98
C LEU A 158 10.42 -17.91 1.73
N ILE A 159 10.79 -17.43 2.93
CA ILE A 159 11.82 -18.07 3.77
C ILE A 159 11.41 -19.50 4.12
N LEU A 160 10.16 -19.72 4.52
CA LEU A 160 9.66 -21.06 4.87
C LEU A 160 9.66 -22.00 3.66
N LEU A 161 9.29 -21.51 2.48
CA LEU A 161 9.32 -22.29 1.24
C LEU A 161 10.73 -22.63 0.75
N GLN A 162 11.71 -21.80 1.09
CA GLN A 162 13.11 -22.07 0.79
C GLN A 162 13.74 -23.01 1.82
N ALA A 163 13.41 -22.87 3.11
CA ALA A 163 13.88 -23.75 4.17
C ALA A 163 13.36 -25.18 4.02
N GLY A 164 12.10 -25.36 3.57
CA GLY A 164 11.52 -26.68 3.31
C GLY A 164 12.03 -27.39 2.04
N LYS A 165 12.95 -26.77 1.28
CA LYS A 165 13.57 -27.34 0.08
C LYS A 165 15.03 -27.79 0.31
N GLN A 166 15.55 -27.64 1.53
CA GLN A 166 16.86 -28.18 1.91
C GLN A 166 16.75 -29.63 2.40
#